data_AF-A0A371YPT4-F1
#
_entry.id   AF-A0A371YPT4-F1
#
_cell.length_a   1.000
_cell.length_b   1.000
_cell.length_c   1.000
_cell.angle_alpha   90.00
_cell.angle_beta   90.00
_cell.angle_gamma   90.00
#
_symmetry.space_group_name_H-M   'P 1'
#
loop_
_entity.id
_entity.type
_entity.pdbx_description
1 polymer ?
#
loop_
_entity_poly.entity_id
_entity_poly.type
_entity_poly.pdbx_seq_one_letter_code
_entity_poly.pdbx_strand_id
1 'polypeptide(L)'
;KNLEDKNLNTLTLFREKYVCLVSQNIHKIQDNFTLENFLEENHAVVSATTGHNLIENYLSKQNLRRKIKLRVPQFSILNELIEKHNLIVTVPSRIGRYYQSNPAIRVFDVPFDLPEFNVTLHWHKKTADILAQKWFINFLQDTLSTL
;
A
#
# COMPACT_ATOMS: atom_id res chain seq x y z
N LYS A 1 -15.62 -7.15 1.18
CA LYS A 1 -16.92 -6.55 0.75
C LYS A 1 -17.10 -6.92 -0.72
N ASN A 2 -18.21 -7.53 -1.11
CA ASN A 2 -18.35 -8.18 -2.41
C ASN A 2 -18.53 -7.11 -3.52
N LEU A 3 -17.48 -6.88 -4.31
CA LEU A 3 -17.46 -5.87 -5.38
C LEU A 3 -18.13 -6.35 -6.68
N GLU A 4 -18.75 -7.54 -6.65
CA GLU A 4 -19.45 -8.17 -7.77
C GLU A 4 -20.96 -7.84 -7.82
N ASP A 5 -21.41 -6.79 -7.12
CA ASP A 5 -22.80 -6.34 -7.23
C ASP A 5 -23.06 -5.81 -8.65
N LYS A 6 -23.96 -6.47 -9.38
CA LYS A 6 -24.37 -6.09 -10.74
C LYS A 6 -24.97 -4.69 -10.82
N ASN A 7 -25.33 -4.07 -9.69
CA ASN A 7 -25.82 -2.70 -9.61
C ASN A 7 -24.72 -1.66 -9.41
N LEU A 8 -23.45 -2.06 -9.34
CA LEU A 8 -22.32 -1.15 -9.30
C LEU A 8 -21.73 -0.97 -10.70
N ASN A 9 -21.32 0.26 -10.99
CA ASN A 9 -20.34 0.56 -12.01
C ASN A 9 -18.97 0.67 -11.35
N THR A 10 -17.93 0.41 -12.15
CA THR A 10 -16.54 0.46 -11.71
C THR A 10 -15.72 1.19 -12.76
N LEU A 11 -14.78 2.01 -12.30
CA LEU A 11 -13.84 2.72 -13.14
C LEU A 11 -12.46 2.68 -12.48
N THR A 12 -11.43 2.29 -13.22
CA THR A 12 -10.05 2.39 -12.74
C THR A 12 -9.60 3.84 -12.77
N LEU A 13 -9.17 4.36 -11.62
CA LEU A 13 -8.63 5.71 -11.50
C LEU A 13 -7.14 5.72 -11.80
N PHE A 14 -6.39 4.80 -11.19
CA PHE A 14 -4.96 4.66 -11.41
C PHE A 14 -4.45 3.28 -10.98
N ARG A 15 -3.22 2.96 -11.39
CA ARG A 15 -2.49 1.78 -10.92
C ARG A 15 -1.62 2.14 -9.72
N GLU A 16 -1.44 1.18 -8.85
CA GLU A 16 -0.67 1.30 -7.63
C GLU A 16 0.20 0.06 -7.46
N LYS A 17 1.35 0.25 -6.82
CA LYS A 17 2.25 -0.82 -6.41
C LYS A 17 2.58 -0.69 -4.93
N TYR A 18 3.16 -1.74 -4.35
CA TYR A 18 3.73 -1.63 -3.01
C TYR A 18 5.19 -1.21 -3.06
N VAL A 19 5.61 -0.54 -1.99
CA VAL A 19 7.00 -0.23 -1.66
C VAL A 19 7.23 -0.57 -0.19
N CYS A 20 8.49 -0.72 0.21
CA CYS A 20 8.87 -0.88 1.61
C CYS A 20 9.46 0.42 2.14
N LEU A 21 8.92 0.86 3.28
CA LEU A 21 9.57 1.82 4.16
C LEU A 21 10.51 1.04 5.08
N VAL A 22 11.78 1.37 5.05
CA VAL A 22 12.84 0.69 5.80
C VAL A 22 13.51 1.72 6.70
N SER A 23 13.59 1.42 8.00
CA SER A 23 14.32 2.26 8.94
C SER A 23 15.78 2.44 8.52
N GLN A 24 16.30 3.67 8.62
CA GLN A 24 17.71 3.99 8.35
C GLN A 24 18.67 3.23 9.27
N ASN A 25 18.20 2.81 10.45
CA ASN A 25 18.99 2.07 11.44
C ASN A 25 19.18 0.59 11.07
N ILE A 26 18.51 0.08 10.04
CA ILE A 26 18.72 -1.28 9.53
C ILE A 26 19.90 -1.26 8.56
N HIS A 27 21.12 -1.29 9.10
CA HIS A 27 22.35 -1.16 8.33
C HIS A 27 22.63 -2.33 7.37
N LYS A 28 22.00 -3.50 7.59
CA LYS A 28 22.18 -4.67 6.70
C LYS A 28 21.57 -4.45 5.32
N ILE A 29 20.52 -3.64 5.25
CA ILE A 29 19.89 -3.23 3.99
C ILE A 29 20.50 -1.90 3.66
N GLN A 30 21.62 -1.80 2.93
CA GLN A 30 22.17 -0.52 2.44
C GLN A 30 21.73 -0.31 0.99
N ASP A 31 22.39 -1.01 0.07
CA ASP A 31 22.17 -0.86 -1.37
C ASP A 31 21.49 -2.10 -2.00
N ASN A 32 21.43 -3.21 -1.26
CA ASN A 32 20.80 -4.44 -1.72
C ASN A 32 19.67 -4.85 -0.78
N PHE A 33 18.43 -4.61 -1.23
CA PHE A 33 17.26 -5.07 -0.53
C PHE A 33 16.76 -6.37 -1.17
N THR A 34 17.02 -7.49 -0.49
CA THR A 34 16.64 -8.84 -0.96
C THR A 34 15.49 -9.41 -0.13
N LEU A 35 14.87 -10.47 -0.65
CA LEU A 35 13.83 -11.21 0.07
C LEU A 35 14.32 -11.78 1.41
N GLU A 36 15.58 -12.25 1.47
CA GLU A 36 16.18 -12.79 2.70
C GLU A 36 16.26 -11.70 3.77
N ASN A 37 16.83 -10.55 3.43
CA ASN A 37 16.89 -9.40 4.35
C ASN A 37 15.49 -8.94 4.76
N PHE A 38 14.53 -8.93 3.82
CA PHE A 38 13.14 -8.64 4.14
C PHE A 38 12.58 -9.61 5.18
N LEU A 39 12.80 -10.92 5.05
CA LEU A 39 12.22 -11.92 5.98
C LEU A 39 12.90 -11.95 7.36
N GLU A 40 14.19 -11.60 7.41
CA GLU A 40 14.97 -11.60 8.65
C GLU A 40 14.65 -10.44 9.59
N GLU A 41 14.23 -9.30 9.03
CA GLU A 41 13.97 -8.07 9.80
C GLU A 41 12.58 -8.05 10.46
N ASN A 42 12.39 -7.12 11.39
CA ASN A 42 11.11 -6.92 12.06
C ASN A 42 10.16 -6.05 11.21
N HIS A 43 8.90 -6.43 11.15
CA HIS A 43 7.87 -5.72 10.38
C HIS A 43 6.81 -5.12 11.29
N ALA A 44 6.32 -3.94 10.88
CA ALA A 44 4.98 -3.52 11.23
C ALA A 44 4.04 -3.73 10.05
N VAL A 45 2.81 -4.13 10.35
CA VAL A 45 1.73 -4.25 9.36
C VAL A 45 0.69 -3.20 9.68
N VAL A 46 0.31 -2.42 8.68
CA VAL A 46 -0.91 -1.62 8.77
C VAL A 46 -2.07 -2.57 8.54
N SER A 47 -2.85 -2.82 9.59
CA SER A 47 -4.03 -3.68 9.57
C SER A 47 -5.03 -3.13 8.57
N ALA A 48 -4.97 -3.67 7.36
CA ALA A 48 -5.87 -3.35 6.29
C ALA A 48 -7.20 -4.08 6.53
N THR A 49 -8.28 -3.34 6.79
CA THR A 49 -9.64 -3.88 6.61
C THR A 49 -9.99 -4.08 5.13
N THR A 50 -9.11 -3.68 4.20
CA THR A 50 -9.39 -3.57 2.77
C THR A 50 -8.22 -4.07 1.91
N GLY A 51 -8.43 -5.13 1.11
CA GLY A 51 -7.73 -5.40 -0.17
C GLY A 51 -6.22 -5.69 -0.18
N HIS A 52 -5.48 -5.40 0.89
CA HIS A 52 -4.01 -5.46 0.91
C HIS A 52 -3.44 -6.86 1.21
N ASN A 53 -4.11 -7.92 0.72
CA ASN A 53 -3.69 -9.30 0.93
C ASN A 53 -2.63 -9.77 -0.06
N LEU A 54 -2.24 -8.95 -1.05
CA LEU A 54 -1.28 -9.35 -2.09
C LEU A 54 0.06 -9.79 -1.49
N ILE A 55 0.56 -9.08 -0.48
CA ILE A 55 1.79 -9.45 0.23
C ILE A 55 1.63 -10.79 0.95
N GLU A 56 0.58 -10.92 1.76
CA GLU A 56 0.33 -12.14 2.54
C GLU A 56 0.06 -13.36 1.64
N ASN A 57 -0.64 -13.17 0.53
CA ASN A 57 -0.89 -14.20 -0.47
C ASN A 57 0.39 -14.64 -1.16
N TYR A 58 1.27 -13.70 -1.53
CA TYR A 58 2.58 -14.03 -2.11
C TYR A 58 3.42 -14.85 -1.13
N LEU A 59 3.59 -14.34 0.11
CA LEU A 59 4.39 -15.01 1.13
C LEU A 59 3.83 -16.40 1.46
N SER A 60 2.50 -16.52 1.62
CA SER A 60 1.85 -17.79 1.89
C SER A 60 2.01 -18.80 0.75
N LYS A 61 1.92 -18.38 -0.51
CA LYS A 61 2.12 -19.27 -1.67
C LYS A 61 3.53 -19.85 -1.73
N GLN A 62 4.51 -19.10 -1.23
CA GLN A 62 5.92 -19.51 -1.16
C GLN A 62 6.28 -20.19 0.18
N ASN A 63 5.31 -20.43 1.08
CA ASN A 63 5.54 -20.91 2.45
C ASN A 63 6.49 -20.04 3.28
N LEU A 64 6.58 -18.75 2.94
CA LEU A 64 7.43 -17.78 3.62
C LEU A 64 6.65 -17.07 4.71
N ARG A 65 7.35 -16.68 5.78
CA ARG A 65 6.80 -15.90 6.90
C ARG A 65 7.78 -14.82 7.30
N ARG A 66 7.27 -13.60 7.51
CA ARG A 66 8.00 -12.47 8.05
C ARG A 66 7.71 -12.27 9.54
N LYS A 67 8.62 -11.60 10.25
CA LYS A 67 8.52 -11.34 11.68
C LYS A 67 7.64 -10.13 11.96
N ILE A 68 6.34 -10.33 12.17
CA ILE A 68 5.42 -9.23 12.51
C ILE A 68 5.55 -8.87 14.00
N LYS A 69 6.19 -7.73 14.29
CA LYS A 69 6.36 -7.21 15.65
C LYS A 69 5.18 -6.34 16.08
N LEU A 70 4.60 -5.58 15.16
CA LEU A 70 3.50 -4.65 15.43
C LEU A 70 2.42 -4.74 14.36
N ARG A 71 1.18 -4.49 14.79
CA ARG A 71 0.04 -4.25 13.91
C ARG A 71 -0.59 -2.92 14.29
N VAL A 72 -0.77 -2.04 13.32
CA VAL A 72 -1.26 -0.68 13.54
C VAL A 72 -2.47 -0.39 12.66
N PRO A 73 -3.42 0.46 13.09
CA PRO A 73 -4.66 0.66 12.34
C PRO A 73 -4.52 1.60 11.14
N GLN A 74 -3.51 2.48 11.10
CA GLN A 74 -3.44 3.55 10.10
C GLN A 74 -1.99 3.93 9.74
N PHE A 75 -1.81 4.52 8.56
CA PHE A 75 -0.49 4.91 8.04
C PHE A 75 0.14 6.11 8.76
N SER A 76 -0.65 6.96 9.43
CA SER A 76 -0.15 8.22 10.03
C SER A 76 0.83 8.02 11.19
N ILE A 77 0.80 6.88 11.88
CA ILE A 77 1.68 6.57 13.01
C ILE A 77 3.05 5.99 12.59
N LEU A 78 3.24 5.70 11.29
CA LEU A 78 4.42 4.97 10.85
C LEU A 78 5.73 5.74 11.02
N ASN A 79 5.71 7.08 10.92
CA ASN A 79 6.91 7.91 11.11
C ASN A 79 7.60 7.61 12.45
N GLU A 80 6.84 7.64 13.54
CA GLU A 80 7.37 7.44 14.88
C GLU A 80 7.80 5.98 15.13
N LEU A 81 7.08 5.02 14.56
CA LEU A 81 7.32 3.60 14.81
C LEU A 81 8.53 3.05 14.04
N ILE A 82 8.69 3.43 12.77
CA ILE A 82 9.74 2.89 11.91
C ILE A 82 11.11 3.26 12.47
N GLU A 83 11.28 4.52 12.86
CA GLU A 83 12.53 5.03 13.42
C GLU A 83 12.83 4.40 14.79
N LYS A 84 11.87 4.43 15.73
CA LYS A 84 12.11 3.98 17.12
C LYS A 84 12.28 2.48 17.28
N HIS A 85 11.77 1.68 16.34
CA HIS A 85 11.71 0.23 16.52
C HIS A 85 12.44 -0.58 15.45
N ASN A 86 13.19 0.08 14.56
CA ASN A 86 13.95 -0.54 13.47
C ASN A 86 13.08 -1.51 12.67
N LEU A 87 12.08 -0.96 11.98
CA LEU A 87 11.05 -1.75 11.30
C LEU A 87 11.09 -1.59 9.77
N ILE A 88 10.59 -2.62 9.10
CA ILE A 88 10.14 -2.57 7.70
C ILE A 88 8.61 -2.48 7.67
N VAL A 89 8.07 -1.64 6.80
CA VAL A 89 6.62 -1.52 6.59
C VAL A 89 6.32 -1.48 5.10
N THR A 90 5.48 -2.38 4.63
CA THR A 90 5.04 -2.41 3.22
C THR A 90 3.80 -1.55 3.06
N VAL A 91 3.86 -0.56 2.17
CA VAL A 91 2.79 0.43 1.94
C VAL A 91 2.56 0.67 0.44
N PRO A 92 1.40 1.20 0.01
CA PRO A 92 1.23 1.68 -1.37
C PRO A 92 2.27 2.75 -1.74
N SER A 93 2.73 2.78 -2.99
CA SER A 93 3.84 3.66 -3.41
C SER A 93 3.55 5.14 -3.21
N ARG A 94 2.29 5.56 -3.39
CA ARG A 94 1.84 6.92 -3.07
C ARG A 94 2.02 7.28 -1.61
N ILE A 95 1.75 6.34 -0.69
CA ILE A 95 2.07 6.53 0.73
C ILE A 95 3.58 6.64 0.89
N GLY A 96 4.35 5.75 0.24
CA GLY A 96 5.81 5.78 0.26
C GLY A 96 6.42 7.14 -0.11
N ARG A 97 5.86 7.82 -1.12
CA ARG A 97 6.30 9.16 -1.54
C ARG A 97 6.27 10.19 -0.41
N TYR A 98 5.26 10.16 0.47
CA TYR A 98 5.19 11.08 1.62
C TYR A 98 6.33 10.87 2.64
N TYR A 99 6.96 9.70 2.64
CA TYR A 99 8.04 9.36 3.56
C TYR A 99 9.43 9.57 2.96
N GLN A 100 9.54 9.86 1.66
CA GLN A 100 10.84 10.04 0.99
C GLN A 100 11.65 11.22 1.54
N SER A 101 11.00 12.24 2.09
CA SER A 101 11.69 13.39 2.69
C SER A 101 12.14 13.16 4.13
N ASN A 102 11.78 12.03 4.76
CA ASN A 102 12.18 11.72 6.12
C ASN A 102 13.55 11.01 6.12
N PRO A 103 14.62 11.64 6.65
CA PRO A 103 15.97 11.06 6.62
C PRO A 103 16.11 9.78 7.46
N ALA A 104 15.18 9.51 8.37
CA ALA A 104 15.16 8.28 9.17
C ALA A 104 14.57 7.07 8.41
N ILE A 105 14.05 7.27 7.20
CA ILE A 105 13.32 6.26 6.43
C ILE A 105 13.83 6.22 5.00
N ARG A 106 14.16 5.01 4.53
CA ARG A 106 14.44 4.75 3.12
C ARG A 106 13.27 4.04 2.47
N VAL A 107 13.02 4.37 1.21
CA VAL A 107 11.95 3.78 0.42
C VAL A 107 12.57 2.88 -0.65
N PHE A 108 12.20 1.61 -0.64
CA PHE A 108 12.65 0.63 -1.62
C PHE A 108 11.45 0.00 -2.33
N ASP A 109 11.66 -0.47 -3.56
CA ASP A 109 10.73 -1.43 -4.15
C ASP A 109 10.67 -2.70 -3.30
N VAL A 110 9.55 -3.42 -3.36
CA VAL A 110 9.43 -4.71 -2.65
C VAL A 110 10.42 -5.70 -3.30
N PRO A 111 11.17 -6.50 -2.53
CA PRO A 111 12.31 -7.26 -3.06
C PRO A 111 11.89 -8.62 -3.66
N PHE A 112 10.70 -8.66 -4.25
CA PHE A 112 10.10 -9.81 -4.90
C PHE A 112 8.97 -9.38 -5.82
N ASP A 113 8.68 -10.20 -6.83
CA ASP A 113 7.71 -9.85 -7.86
C ASP A 113 6.28 -9.87 -7.33
N LEU A 114 5.70 -8.67 -7.27
CA LEU A 114 4.29 -8.45 -6.97
C LEU A 114 3.60 -7.77 -8.14
N PRO A 115 2.38 -8.20 -8.49
CA PRO A 115 1.60 -7.48 -9.47
C PRO A 115 1.19 -6.10 -8.92
N GLU A 116 1.13 -5.12 -9.81
CA GLU A 116 0.40 -3.88 -9.56
C GLU A 116 -1.09 -4.18 -9.33
N PHE A 117 -1.77 -3.26 -8.66
CA PHE A 117 -3.21 -3.33 -8.43
C PHE A 117 -3.90 -2.04 -8.84
N ASN A 118 -5.18 -2.15 -9.15
CA ASN A 118 -5.99 -1.00 -9.56
C ASN A 118 -6.65 -0.35 -8.36
N VAL A 119 -6.52 0.96 -8.23
CA VAL A 119 -7.41 1.76 -7.40
C VAL A 119 -8.61 2.16 -8.25
N THR A 120 -9.80 1.76 -7.81
CA THR A 120 -11.02 1.88 -8.59
C THR A 120 -12.10 2.66 -7.85
N LEU A 121 -12.85 3.47 -8.61
CA LEU A 121 -14.05 4.13 -8.16
C LEU A 121 -15.24 3.21 -8.39
N HIS A 122 -16.07 3.03 -7.36
CA HIS A 122 -17.31 2.29 -7.44
C HIS A 122 -18.49 3.20 -7.12
N TRP A 123 -19.57 3.09 -7.90
CA TRP A 123 -20.81 3.82 -7.65
C TRP A 123 -22.01 3.01 -8.13
N HIS A 124 -23.18 3.27 -7.55
CA HIS A 124 -24.40 2.60 -7.98
C HIS A 124 -24.87 3.11 -9.34
N LYS A 125 -25.38 2.19 -10.16
CA LYS A 125 -25.97 2.49 -11.48
C LYS A 125 -27.16 3.44 -11.37
N LYS A 126 -27.93 3.32 -10.28
CA LYS A 126 -29.07 4.19 -10.00
C LYS A 126 -28.66 5.26 -9.00
N THR A 127 -28.92 6.50 -9.36
CA THR A 127 -28.77 7.68 -8.49
C THR A 127 -29.95 8.61 -8.73
N ALA A 128 -30.37 9.35 -7.71
CA ALA A 128 -31.40 10.37 -7.85
C ALA A 128 -30.88 11.58 -8.67
N ASP A 129 -29.58 11.85 -8.60
CA ASP A 129 -28.93 12.94 -9.34
C ASP A 129 -27.79 12.41 -10.21
N ILE A 130 -28.12 12.19 -11.48
CA ILE A 130 -27.17 11.66 -12.47
C ILE A 130 -26.12 12.70 -12.86
N LEU A 131 -26.44 13.99 -12.77
CA LEU A 131 -25.55 15.08 -13.20
C LEU A 131 -24.46 15.30 -12.14
N ALA A 132 -24.84 15.38 -10.87
CA ALA A 132 -23.89 15.49 -9.77
C ALA A 132 -22.93 14.28 -9.71
N GLN A 133 -23.46 13.07 -9.90
CA GLN A 133 -22.65 11.86 -9.93
C GLN A 133 -21.64 11.87 -11.09
N LYS A 134 -22.08 12.22 -12.31
CA LYS A 134 -21.19 12.31 -13.48
C LYS A 134 -20.12 13.38 -13.29
N TRP A 135 -20.50 14.55 -12.80
CA TRP A 135 -19.55 15.64 -12.50
C TRP A 135 -18.49 15.18 -11.51
N PHE A 136 -18.89 14.54 -10.40
CA PHE A 136 -17.95 14.13 -9.37
C PHE A 136 -17.00 13.02 -9.85
N ILE A 137 -17.50 12.07 -10.64
CA ILE A 137 -16.66 11.03 -11.27
C ILE A 137 -15.60 11.69 -12.16
N ASN A 138 -16.00 12.59 -13.06
CA ASN A 138 -15.07 13.29 -13.95
C ASN A 138 -14.05 14.11 -13.16
N PHE A 139 -14.52 14.86 -12.15
CA PHE A 139 -13.66 15.64 -11.27
C PHE A 139 -12.58 14.78 -10.59
N LEU A 140 -12.96 13.60 -10.08
CA LEU A 140 -12.01 12.66 -9.48
C LEU A 140 -11.01 12.11 -10.51
N GLN A 141 -11.48 11.75 -11.71
CA GLN A 141 -10.58 11.28 -12.78
C GLN A 141 -9.54 12.33 -13.13
N ASP A 142 -9.97 13.57 -13.37
CA ASP A 142 -9.09 14.66 -13.75
C ASP A 142 -8.11 14.98 -12.63
N THR A 143 -8.60 15.13 -11.40
CA THR A 143 -7.77 15.48 -10.24
C THR A 143 -6.73 14.39 -9.94
N LEU A 144 -7.11 13.12 -10.02
CA LEU A 144 -6.22 12.00 -9.66
C LEU A 144 -5.28 11.59 -10.79
N SER A 145 -5.55 12.00 -12.04
CA SER A 145 -4.68 11.75 -13.19
C SER A 145 -3.32 12.48 -13.12
N THR A 146 -3.25 13.54 -12.32
CA THR A 146 -2.06 14.42 -12.20
C THR A 146 -1.16 14.11 -11.00
N LEU A 147 -1.54 13.15 -10.15
CA LEU A 147 -0.82 12.73 -8.95
C LEU A 147 0.11 11.53 -9.18
#